data_AF-A0AAW1Y7S3-F1
#
_entry.id   AF-A0AAW1Y7S3-F1
#
_cell.length_a   1.000
_cell.length_b   1.000
_cell.length_c   1.000
_cell.angle_alpha   90.00
_cell.angle_beta   90.00
_cell.angle_gamma   90.00
#
_symmetry.space_group_name_H-M   'P 1'
#
loop_
_entity.id
_entity.type
_entity.pdbx_description
1 polymer ?
#
loop_
_entity_poly.entity_id
_entity_poly.type
_entity_poly.pdbx_seq_one_letter_code
_entity_poly.pdbx_strand_id
1 'polypeptide(L)'
;MNDKYPKGQPRGRGKHLKQIIQAENYQNYPPIESNYVYVIDEPSAYLHFEQRIVTAKVIKRFILRRKKAAIMVEHDFIMATYLADRHIIYEGKPLVDCTANSPQSLLTGMNLFLSVRPATFSF
;
A
#
# COMPACT_ATOMS: atom_id res chain seq x y z
N MET A 1 -22.12 43.84 0.97
CA MET A 1 -21.75 43.04 2.14
C MET A 1 -21.09 41.77 1.63
N ASN A 2 -19.85 41.53 2.06
CA ASN A 2 -18.94 40.51 1.53
C ASN A 2 -19.39 39.09 1.87
N ASP A 3 -19.50 38.23 0.86
CA ASP A 3 -19.57 36.78 1.03
C ASP A 3 -18.24 36.29 1.64
N LYS A 4 -18.33 35.80 2.88
CA LYS A 4 -17.19 35.59 3.79
C LYS A 4 -16.71 34.13 3.84
N TYR A 5 -16.95 33.34 2.80
CA TYR A 5 -16.50 31.94 2.75
C TYR A 5 -15.94 31.59 1.37
N PRO A 6 -14.62 31.35 1.23
CA PRO A 6 -14.09 30.86 -0.03
C PRO A 6 -14.66 29.46 -0.29
N LYS A 7 -15.26 29.28 -1.47
CA LYS A 7 -15.68 27.96 -1.98
C LYS A 7 -14.48 27.02 -1.88
N GLY A 8 -14.70 25.88 -1.23
CA GLY A 8 -13.65 24.94 -0.83
C GLY A 8 -12.62 24.71 -1.93
N GLN A 9 -11.35 24.93 -1.59
CA GLN A 9 -10.20 24.49 -2.38
C GLN A 9 -10.42 23.03 -2.81
N PRO A 10 -10.13 22.67 -4.08
CA PRO A 10 -10.21 21.27 -4.48
C PRO A 10 -9.31 20.48 -3.54
N ARG A 11 -9.90 19.56 -2.76
CA ARG A 11 -9.16 18.62 -1.90
C ARG A 11 -8.04 18.05 -2.76
N GLY A 12 -6.80 18.35 -2.36
CA GLY A 12 -5.59 18.18 -3.18
C GLY A 12 -5.43 16.77 -3.73
N ARG A 13 -4.53 16.62 -4.73
CA ARG A 13 -4.16 15.33 -5.35
C ARG A 13 -4.16 14.21 -4.29
N GLY A 14 -5.14 13.31 -4.40
CA GLY A 14 -5.32 12.24 -3.44
C GLY A 14 -4.38 11.09 -3.77
N LYS A 15 -3.22 11.03 -3.10
CA LYS A 15 -2.37 9.84 -3.15
C LYS A 15 -3.08 8.68 -2.47
N HIS A 16 -3.27 7.58 -3.20
CA HIS A 16 -3.76 6.33 -2.65
C HIS A 16 -2.58 5.37 -2.51
N LEU A 17 -2.46 4.78 -1.32
CA LEU A 17 -1.47 3.75 -1.07
C LEU A 17 -2.06 2.42 -1.57
N LYS A 18 -1.43 1.75 -2.52
CA LYS A 18 -1.74 0.35 -2.84
C LYS A 18 -0.43 -0.40 -2.92
N GLN A 19 -0.27 -1.46 -2.16
CA GLN A 19 1.05 -1.97 -1.84
C GLN A 19 1.33 -3.26 -2.60
N ILE A 20 2.59 -3.68 -2.59
CA ILE A 20 2.97 -4.97 -3.18
C ILE A 20 3.80 -5.72 -2.17
N ILE A 21 3.35 -6.91 -1.77
CA ILE A 21 4.16 -7.81 -0.95
C ILE A 21 4.94 -8.72 -1.88
N GLN A 22 6.04 -8.18 -2.40
CA GLN A 22 6.86 -8.93 -3.32
C GLN A 22 7.65 -9.99 -2.54
N ALA A 23 7.12 -11.22 -2.47
CA ALA A 23 7.90 -12.32 -1.94
C ALA A 23 9.22 -12.42 -2.73
N GLU A 24 10.31 -12.57 -1.99
CA GLU A 24 11.63 -12.78 -2.55
C GLU A 24 11.59 -13.89 -3.62
N ASN A 25 12.32 -13.69 -4.72
CA ASN A 25 12.55 -14.67 -5.79
C ASN A 25 11.41 -14.94 -6.79
N TYR A 26 10.48 -13.99 -7.01
CA TYR A 26 9.49 -14.09 -8.10
C TYR A 26 10.13 -14.37 -9.48
N GLN A 27 11.29 -13.78 -9.79
CA GLN A 27 11.97 -14.02 -11.07
C GLN A 27 12.45 -15.47 -11.27
N ASN A 28 12.57 -16.26 -10.20
CA ASN A 28 13.09 -17.63 -10.26
C ASN A 28 12.00 -18.70 -10.28
N TYR A 29 10.71 -18.31 -10.25
CA TYR A 29 9.64 -19.29 -10.23
C TYR A 29 9.19 -19.67 -11.66
N PRO A 30 9.09 -20.97 -11.99
CA PRO A 30 8.67 -21.42 -13.31
C PRO A 30 7.21 -21.02 -13.56
N PRO A 31 6.87 -20.50 -14.76
CA PRO A 31 5.55 -19.96 -15.10
C PRO A 31 4.42 -21.02 -15.22
N ILE A 32 4.65 -22.25 -14.73
CA ILE A 32 3.82 -23.43 -15.03
C ILE A 32 2.86 -23.78 -13.87
N GLU A 33 3.03 -23.23 -12.66
CA GLU A 33 2.09 -23.48 -11.56
C GLU A 33 0.90 -22.51 -11.53
N SER A 34 -0.32 -23.06 -11.42
CA SER A 34 -1.62 -22.38 -11.45
C SER A 34 -1.93 -21.42 -10.28
N ASN A 35 -0.97 -21.11 -9.40
CA ASN A 35 -1.14 -20.16 -8.29
C ASN A 35 0.18 -19.46 -7.99
N TYR A 36 0.65 -18.64 -8.92
CA TYR A 36 1.94 -17.96 -8.83
C TYR A 36 1.92 -16.74 -7.88
N VAL A 37 0.78 -16.05 -7.80
CA VAL A 37 0.58 -14.80 -7.05
C VAL A 37 -0.74 -14.86 -6.28
N TYR A 38 -0.70 -14.46 -5.01
CA TYR A 38 -1.89 -14.15 -4.24
C TYR A 38 -2.27 -12.68 -4.40
N VAL A 39 -3.56 -12.36 -4.52
CA VAL A 39 -4.04 -10.98 -4.48
C VAL A 39 -4.99 -10.86 -3.30
N ILE A 40 -4.71 -9.93 -2.38
CA ILE A 40 -5.50 -9.73 -1.17
C ILE A 40 -5.87 -8.26 -1.09
N ASP A 41 -7.16 -7.96 -0.94
CA ASP A 41 -7.70 -6.61 -0.92
C ASP A 41 -8.30 -6.33 0.47
N GLU A 42 -7.81 -5.28 1.11
CA GLU A 42 -8.22 -4.78 2.42
C GLU A 42 -8.41 -5.85 3.52
N PRO A 43 -7.37 -6.64 3.87
CA PRO A 43 -7.44 -7.63 4.95
C PRO A 43 -7.63 -7.02 6.35
N SER A 44 -7.39 -5.71 6.52
CA SER A 44 -7.67 -4.96 7.75
C SER A 44 -9.15 -4.63 7.95
N ALA A 45 -10.00 -4.88 6.96
CA ALA A 45 -11.44 -4.62 7.04
C ALA A 45 -12.06 -5.30 8.27
N TYR A 46 -12.81 -4.52 9.06
CA TYR A 46 -13.48 -4.97 10.28
C TYR A 46 -12.57 -5.48 11.40
N LEU A 47 -11.25 -5.29 11.32
CA LEU A 47 -10.31 -5.69 12.36
C LEU A 47 -9.97 -4.55 13.33
N HIS A 48 -9.91 -4.89 14.62
CA HIS A 48 -9.30 -4.04 15.66
C HIS A 48 -7.77 -4.05 15.59
N PHE A 49 -7.11 -3.08 16.22
CA PHE A 49 -5.66 -2.85 16.04
C PHE A 49 -4.80 -4.06 16.42
N GLU A 50 -5.16 -4.79 17.48
CA GLU A 50 -4.46 -6.01 17.90
C GLU A 50 -4.60 -7.12 16.87
N GLN A 51 -5.80 -7.26 16.30
CA GLN A 51 -6.10 -8.25 15.28
C GLN A 51 -5.32 -7.95 14.00
N ARG A 52 -5.19 -6.68 13.60
CA ARG A 52 -4.41 -6.28 12.41
C ARG A 52 -2.96 -6.76 12.49
N ILE A 53 -2.30 -6.59 13.63
CA ILE A 53 -0.90 -7.02 13.83
C ILE A 53 -0.78 -8.56 13.74
N VAL A 54 -1.73 -9.29 14.34
CA VAL A 54 -1.75 -10.75 14.31
C VAL A 54 -2.01 -11.26 12.89
N THR A 55 -3.00 -10.70 12.20
CA THR A 55 -3.34 -11.03 10.81
C THR A 55 -2.15 -10.77 9.89
N ALA A 56 -1.49 -9.62 10.02
CA ALA A 56 -0.32 -9.28 9.21
C ALA A 56 0.82 -10.30 9.39
N LYS A 57 1.10 -10.73 10.64
CA LYS A 57 2.06 -11.80 10.96
C LYS A 57 1.72 -13.12 10.29
N VAL A 58 0.47 -13.53 10.39
CA VAL A 58 0.00 -14.81 9.83
C VAL A 58 0.12 -14.80 8.31
N ILE A 59 -0.31 -13.73 7.65
CA ILE A 59 -0.27 -13.65 6.19
C ILE A 59 1.19 -13.65 5.69
N LYS A 60 2.07 -12.82 6.28
CA LYS A 60 3.48 -12.79 5.89
C LYS A 60 4.14 -14.15 6.02
N ARG A 61 3.91 -14.84 7.15
CA ARG A 61 4.44 -16.18 7.39
C ARG A 61 3.87 -17.22 6.43
N PHE A 62 2.60 -17.12 6.06
CA PHE A 62 1.97 -18.02 5.11
C PHE A 62 2.59 -17.87 3.71
N ILE A 63 2.73 -16.64 3.21
CA ILE A 63 3.30 -16.32 1.90
C ILE A 63 4.75 -16.82 1.83
N LEU A 64 5.56 -16.50 2.85
CA LEU A 64 6.95 -16.95 2.94
C LEU A 64 7.08 -18.48 2.96
N ARG A 65 6.22 -19.17 3.72
CA ARG A 65 6.25 -20.65 3.78
C ARG A 65 5.85 -21.28 2.45
N ARG A 66 4.93 -20.67 1.73
CA ARG A 66 4.49 -21.14 0.41
C ARG A 66 5.48 -20.78 -0.70
N LYS A 67 6.43 -19.87 -0.43
CA LYS A 67 7.38 -19.33 -1.42
C LYS A 67 6.66 -18.78 -2.66
N LYS A 68 5.57 -18.06 -2.46
CA LYS A 68 4.74 -17.45 -3.53
C LYS A 68 4.71 -15.95 -3.36
N ALA A 69 4.50 -15.19 -4.43
CA ALA A 69 4.35 -13.73 -4.33
C ALA A 69 2.94 -13.34 -3.91
N ALA A 70 2.79 -12.13 -3.37
CA ALA A 70 1.48 -11.55 -3.08
C ALA A 70 1.39 -10.07 -3.47
N ILE A 71 0.22 -9.64 -3.90
CA ILE A 71 -0.09 -8.22 -4.10
C ILE A 71 -1.16 -7.88 -3.07
N MET A 72 -0.95 -6.79 -2.34
CA MET A 72 -1.84 -6.40 -1.26
C MET A 72 -2.26 -4.96 -1.34
N VAL A 73 -3.55 -4.73 -1.31
CA VAL A 73 -4.10 -3.39 -1.18
C VAL A 73 -4.49 -3.20 0.28
N GLU A 74 -3.99 -2.13 0.89
CA GLU A 74 -4.22 -1.80 2.28
C GLU A 74 -4.28 -0.28 2.45
N HIS A 75 -5.26 0.16 3.25
CA HIS A 75 -5.38 1.54 3.68
C HIS A 75 -4.71 1.79 5.06
N ASP A 76 -4.39 0.76 5.83
CA ASP A 76 -3.68 0.88 7.11
C ASP A 76 -2.16 0.95 6.92
N PHE A 77 -1.57 2.05 7.42
CA PHE A 77 -0.14 2.33 7.32
C PHE A 77 0.78 1.34 8.07
N ILE A 78 0.38 0.88 9.24
CA ILE A 78 1.20 0.00 10.07
C ILE A 78 1.17 -1.40 9.48
N MET A 79 -0.02 -1.87 9.11
CA MET A 79 -0.18 -3.15 8.44
C MET A 79 0.59 -3.17 7.12
N ALA A 80 0.54 -2.05 6.40
CA ALA A 80 1.24 -1.85 5.14
C ALA A 80 2.74 -2.09 5.21
N THR A 81 3.38 -1.36 6.12
CA THR A 81 4.83 -1.36 6.29
C THR A 81 5.31 -2.67 6.92
N TYR A 82 4.48 -3.32 7.74
CA TYR A 82 4.79 -4.64 8.28
C TYR A 82 4.83 -5.72 7.19
N LEU A 83 3.87 -5.65 6.27
CA LEU A 83 3.64 -6.65 5.26
C LEU A 83 4.52 -6.48 4.02
N ALA A 84 4.77 -5.25 3.60
CA ALA A 84 5.44 -4.95 2.35
C ALA A 84 6.94 -5.26 2.38
N ASP A 85 7.44 -5.70 1.23
CA ASP A 85 8.87 -5.67 0.88
C ASP A 85 9.16 -4.50 -0.09
N ARG A 86 8.15 -4.10 -0.88
CA ARG A 86 8.17 -2.94 -1.77
C ARG A 86 6.82 -2.23 -1.79
N HIS A 87 6.79 -0.96 -2.17
CA HIS A 87 5.54 -0.21 -2.32
C HIS A 87 5.37 0.26 -3.76
N ILE A 88 4.14 0.17 -4.27
CA ILE A 88 3.72 0.95 -5.43
C ILE A 88 2.96 2.17 -4.93
N ILE A 89 3.32 3.35 -5.40
CA ILE A 89 2.60 4.57 -5.04
C ILE A 89 1.72 4.96 -6.22
N TYR A 90 0.43 5.16 -5.95
CA TYR A 90 -0.50 5.69 -6.94
C TYR A 90 -0.66 7.20 -6.74
N GLU A 91 -0.51 7.95 -7.83
CA GLU A 91 -0.62 9.40 -7.85
C GLU A 91 -1.69 9.82 -8.84
N GLY A 92 -2.50 10.81 -8.49
CA GLY A 92 -3.55 11.31 -9.37
C GLY A 92 -4.67 11.99 -8.60
N LYS A 93 -5.74 12.29 -9.30
CA LYS A 93 -6.96 12.85 -8.72
C LYS A 93 -8.03 11.75 -8.66
N PRO A 94 -8.57 11.43 -7.47
CA PRO A 94 -9.62 10.42 -7.33
C PRO A 94 -10.79 10.71 -8.28
N LEU A 95 -11.33 9.66 -8.88
CA LEU A 95 -12.42 9.72 -9.88
C LEU A 95 -12.08 10.48 -11.18
N VAL A 96 -10.81 10.84 -11.41
CA VAL A 96 -10.38 11.53 -12.65
C VAL A 96 -9.25 10.77 -13.33
N ASP A 97 -8.09 10.66 -12.68
CA ASP A 97 -6.89 10.04 -13.22
C ASP A 97 -6.04 9.39 -12.12
N CYS A 98 -5.28 8.37 -12.50
CA CYS A 98 -4.44 7.63 -11.56
C CYS A 98 -3.28 6.97 -12.29
N THR A 99 -2.06 7.30 -11.88
CA THR A 99 -0.81 6.75 -12.40
C THR A 99 -0.15 5.89 -11.34
N ALA A 100 0.13 4.63 -11.68
CA ALA A 100 0.87 3.71 -10.82
C ALA A 100 2.38 3.88 -11.06
N ASN A 101 3.16 4.09 -10.00
CA ASN A 101 4.61 4.10 -10.08
C ASN A 101 5.20 2.69 -10.13
N SER A 102 6.46 2.56 -10.55
CA SER A 102 7.21 1.32 -10.43
C SER A 102 7.36 0.90 -8.96
N PRO A 103 7.46 -0.40 -8.63
CA PRO A 103 7.72 -0.87 -7.27
C PRO A 103 9.01 -0.25 -6.69
N GLN A 104 8.90 0.46 -5.58
CA GLN A 104 10.02 1.09 -4.88
C GLN A 104 10.29 0.41 -3.54
N SER A 105 11.47 0.62 -2.97
CA SER A 105 11.81 0.17 -1.61
C SER A 105 10.89 0.83 -0.57
N LEU A 106 10.83 0.26 0.64
CA LEU A 106 10.03 0.84 1.72
C LEU A 106 10.37 2.31 1.94
N LEU A 107 11.65 2.65 2.17
CA LEU A 107 12.08 4.01 2.49
C LEU A 107 11.73 5.01 1.38
N THR A 108 12.03 4.68 0.12
CA THR A 108 11.79 5.60 -1.00
C THR A 108 10.29 5.75 -1.27
N GLY A 109 9.54 4.64 -1.28
CA GLY A 109 8.09 4.67 -1.45
C GLY A 109 7.38 5.42 -0.32
N MET A 110 7.88 5.26 0.91
CA MET A 110 7.40 5.98 2.08
C MET A 110 7.63 7.48 1.98
N ASN A 111 8.85 7.89 1.66
CA ASN A 111 9.18 9.30 1.50
C ASN A 111 8.36 9.93 0.36
N LEU A 112 8.14 9.19 -0.73
CA LEU A 112 7.29 9.63 -1.83
C LEU A 112 5.81 9.74 -1.44
N PHE A 113 5.31 8.83 -0.59
CA PHE A 113 3.94 8.89 -0.08
C PHE A 113 3.75 10.09 0.87
N LEU A 114 4.71 10.31 1.78
CA LEU A 114 4.67 11.38 2.76
C LEU A 114 4.95 12.75 2.16
N SER A 115 5.74 12.88 1.09
CA SER A 115 6.12 14.18 0.50
C SER A 115 4.94 15.04 0.05
N VAL A 116 3.75 14.46 -0.12
CA VAL A 116 2.53 15.19 -0.52
C VAL A 116 1.64 15.57 0.64
N ARG A 117 1.92 15.09 1.85
CA ARG A 117 1.35 15.63 3.08
C ARG A 117 2.43 16.45 3.79
N PRO A 118 2.22 17.74 4.07
CA PRO A 118 3.14 18.52 4.89
C PRO A 118 2.99 18.09 6.36
N ALA A 119 3.40 16.87 6.69
CA ALA A 119 3.46 16.35 8.03
C ALA A 119 4.81 15.65 8.18
N THR A 120 5.80 16.39 8.65
CA THR A 120 7.10 15.89 9.08
C THR A 120 6.89 14.93 10.24
N PHE A 121 7.06 13.63 10.01
CA PHE A 121 7.20 12.65 11.09
C PHE A 121 8.70 12.49 11.37
N SER A 122 9.13 12.93 12.54
CA SER A 122 10.42 12.56 13.10
C SER A 122 10.25 11.18 13.74
N PHE A 123 11.04 10.19 13.30
CA PHE A 123 11.19 8.91 13.97
C PHE A 123 12.03 9.05 15.24
#